data_AF-A0A948F4C5-F1
#
_entry.id   AF-A0A948F4C5-F1
#
_cell.length_a   1.000
_cell.length_b   1.000
_cell.length_c   1.000
_cell.angle_alpha   90.00
_cell.angle_beta   90.00
_cell.angle_gamma   90.00
#
_symmetry.space_group_name_H-M   'P 1'
#
loop_
_entity.id
_entity.type
_entity.pdbx_description
1 polymer ?
#
loop_
_entity_poly.entity_id
_entity_poly.type
_entity_poly.pdbx_seq_one_letter_code
_entity_poly.pdbx_strand_id
1 'polypeptide(L)'
;MPASADPMHYGHKAVMDEGERILGEPVTLVVVRNPFKPAGLFSHEERIQIARLYLPEPRVILSATDDDTIRRALHESKRIVRGWRSEETEVEDEAIMLRYGLTDWRSKVVYIHKGDPSSASLKELVAGGKFEEACLISLPEVVEMVRRKLAEAVVIG
;
A
#
# COMPACT_ATOMS: atom_id res chain seq x y z
N MET A 1 -3.03 -2.02 -8.42
CA MET A 1 -3.35 -1.83 -6.99
C MET A 1 -2.76 -0.51 -6.51
N PRO A 2 -3.56 0.56 -6.36
CA PRO A 2 -3.09 1.79 -5.72
C PRO A 2 -2.88 1.55 -4.22
N ALA A 3 -1.76 2.01 -3.65
CA ALA A 3 -1.51 1.95 -2.21
C ALA A 3 -0.50 3.02 -1.79
N SER A 4 -0.60 3.51 -0.54
CA SER A 4 0.44 4.38 0.01
C SER A 4 1.74 3.62 0.30
N ALA A 5 1.63 2.32 0.61
CA ALA A 5 2.73 1.39 0.87
C ALA A 5 3.79 1.94 1.84
N ASP A 6 3.34 2.45 3.00
CA ASP A 6 4.19 3.16 3.98
C ASP A 6 4.29 2.42 5.33
N PRO A 7 5.07 1.33 5.45
CA PRO A 7 5.76 0.61 4.38
C PRO A 7 4.87 -0.48 3.74
N MET A 8 5.35 -1.09 2.65
CA MET A 8 4.79 -2.34 2.13
C MET A 8 5.00 -3.50 3.13
N HIS A 9 4.08 -4.47 3.14
CA HIS A 9 4.05 -5.61 4.05
C HIS A 9 3.37 -6.83 3.39
N TYR A 10 3.37 -8.01 4.02
CA TYR A 10 2.83 -9.24 3.41
C TYR A 10 1.35 -9.17 3.06
N GLY A 11 0.55 -8.41 3.83
CA GLY A 11 -0.84 -8.11 3.46
C GLY A 11 -1.00 -7.48 2.06
N HIS A 12 -0.15 -6.50 1.69
CA HIS A 12 -0.16 -5.91 0.34
C HIS A 12 0.20 -6.95 -0.72
N LYS A 13 1.28 -7.70 -0.48
CA LYS A 13 1.73 -8.75 -1.41
C LYS A 13 0.62 -9.78 -1.65
N ALA A 14 -0.06 -10.22 -0.60
CA ALA A 14 -1.11 -11.22 -0.71
C ALA A 14 -2.34 -10.71 -1.46
N VAL A 15 -2.71 -9.43 -1.32
CA VAL A 15 -3.77 -8.81 -2.14
C VAL A 15 -3.37 -8.80 -3.62
N MET A 16 -2.11 -8.48 -3.93
CA MET A 16 -1.63 -8.51 -5.30
C MET A 16 -1.64 -9.93 -5.87
N ASP A 17 -1.07 -10.90 -5.14
CA ASP A 17 -1.00 -12.31 -5.58
C ASP A 17 -2.40 -12.89 -5.84
N GLU A 18 -3.36 -12.60 -4.97
CA GLU A 18 -4.74 -13.05 -5.15
C GLU A 18 -5.46 -12.31 -6.27
N GLY A 19 -5.20 -11.00 -6.43
CA GLY A 19 -5.70 -10.23 -7.56
C GLY A 19 -5.20 -10.79 -8.90
N GLU A 20 -3.92 -11.15 -8.99
CA GLU A 20 -3.33 -11.81 -10.15
C GLU A 20 -4.00 -13.16 -10.44
N ARG A 21 -4.23 -13.95 -9.38
CA ARG A 21 -4.91 -15.24 -9.49
C ARG A 21 -6.33 -15.11 -10.04
N ILE A 22 -7.09 -14.10 -9.58
CA ILE A 22 -8.48 -13.86 -10.00
C ILE A 22 -8.55 -13.28 -11.41
N LEU A 23 -7.65 -12.34 -11.74
CA LEU A 23 -7.67 -11.65 -13.03
C LEU A 23 -6.98 -12.45 -14.15
N GLY A 24 -6.10 -13.39 -13.80
CA GLY A 24 -5.29 -14.14 -14.77
C GLY A 24 -4.21 -13.29 -15.45
N GLU A 25 -3.93 -12.08 -14.95
CA GLU A 25 -2.95 -11.14 -15.46
C GLU A 25 -2.13 -10.50 -14.32
N PRO A 26 -0.89 -10.07 -14.56
CA PRO A 26 -0.07 -9.40 -13.55
C PRO A 26 -0.72 -8.14 -12.99
N VAL A 27 -0.57 -7.90 -11.69
CA VAL A 27 -1.10 -6.71 -11.01
C VAL A 27 0.04 -5.73 -10.75
N THR A 28 -0.04 -4.57 -11.37
CA THR A 28 0.88 -3.45 -11.14
C THR A 28 0.60 -2.81 -9.78
N LEU A 29 1.64 -2.63 -8.95
CA LEU A 29 1.57 -1.78 -7.77
C LEU A 29 1.68 -0.31 -8.22
N VAL A 30 0.75 0.53 -7.80
CA VAL A 30 0.84 1.98 -7.99
C VAL A 30 1.08 2.58 -6.61
N VAL A 31 2.32 3.01 -6.34
CA VAL A 31 2.64 3.71 -5.10
C VAL A 31 2.14 5.14 -5.26
N VAL A 32 1.17 5.51 -4.45
CA VAL A 32 0.51 6.83 -4.50
C VAL A 32 0.76 7.60 -3.21
N ARG A 33 0.76 8.93 -3.28
CA ARG A 33 0.56 9.71 -2.05
C ARG A 33 -0.88 9.52 -1.58
N ASN A 34 -1.06 9.34 -0.27
CA ASN A 34 -2.40 9.38 0.32
C ASN A 34 -2.66 10.82 0.78
N PRO A 35 -3.60 11.56 0.16
CA PRO A 35 -3.89 12.94 0.54
C PRO A 35 -4.45 13.05 1.97
N PHE A 36 -5.01 11.97 2.51
CA PHE A 36 -5.51 11.88 3.87
C PHE A 36 -4.42 11.49 4.89
N LYS A 37 -3.22 11.11 4.43
CA LYS A 37 -2.06 10.75 5.27
C LYS A 37 -0.80 11.46 4.76
N PRO A 38 -0.70 12.80 4.90
CA PRO A 38 0.35 13.60 4.28
C PRO A 38 1.74 13.37 4.88
N ALA A 39 1.82 13.04 6.18
CA ALA A 39 3.04 12.62 6.85
C ALA A 39 3.12 11.09 6.88
N GLY A 40 3.90 10.50 5.98
CA GLY A 40 4.27 9.09 6.08
C GLY A 40 5.63 8.93 6.76
N LEU A 41 5.91 7.72 7.24
CA LEU A 41 7.18 7.39 7.89
C LEU A 41 8.34 7.39 6.89
N PHE A 42 8.06 6.90 5.67
CA PHE A 42 9.01 6.83 4.58
C PHE A 42 8.69 7.87 3.51
N SER A 43 9.74 8.38 2.87
CA SER A 43 9.63 9.16 1.64
C SER A 43 9.04 8.29 0.51
N HIS A 44 8.55 8.93 -0.55
CA HIS A 44 7.98 8.19 -1.68
C HIS A 44 8.99 7.24 -2.33
N GLU A 45 10.25 7.68 -2.46
CA GLU A 45 11.34 6.87 -3.02
C GLU A 45 11.65 5.66 -2.14
N GLU A 46 11.72 5.85 -0.82
CA GLU A 46 11.94 4.76 0.13
C GLU A 46 10.83 3.72 0.05
N ARG A 47 9.56 4.14 -0.14
CA ARG A 47 8.43 3.21 -0.29
C ARG A 47 8.55 2.35 -1.55
N ILE A 48 9.04 2.92 -2.65
CA ILE A 48 9.30 2.18 -3.89
C ILE A 48 10.43 1.16 -3.67
N GLN A 49 11.52 1.58 -3.02
CA GLN A 49 12.63 0.67 -2.70
C GLN A 49 12.17 -0.48 -1.80
N ILE A 50 11.37 -0.20 -0.77
CA ILE A 50 10.77 -1.21 0.09
C ILE A 50 9.86 -2.15 -0.71
N ALA A 51 9.02 -1.60 -1.61
CA ALA A 51 8.13 -2.42 -2.42
C ALA A 51 8.88 -3.42 -3.32
N ARG A 52 10.05 -3.04 -3.86
CA ARG A 52 10.92 -3.93 -4.64
C ARG A 52 11.44 -5.12 -3.84
N LEU A 53 11.50 -5.05 -2.51
CA LEU A 53 11.87 -6.20 -1.68
C LEU A 53 10.79 -7.30 -1.68
N TYR A 54 9.53 -6.93 -1.92
CA TYR A 54 8.40 -7.86 -1.93
C TYR A 54 8.01 -8.33 -3.33
N LEU A 55 8.31 -7.54 -4.35
CA LEU A 55 7.82 -7.69 -5.71
C LEU A 55 9.01 -7.91 -6.64
N PRO A 56 9.33 -9.16 -7.03
CA PRO A 56 10.36 -9.40 -8.02
C PRO A 56 9.96 -8.77 -9.36
N GLU A 57 10.93 -8.22 -10.07
CA GLU A 57 10.75 -7.82 -11.48
C GLU A 57 10.23 -9.04 -12.27
N PRO A 58 9.18 -8.90 -13.12
CA PRO A 58 8.75 -7.69 -13.82
C PRO A 58 7.54 -6.96 -13.19
N ARG A 59 7.25 -7.13 -11.90
CA ARG A 59 6.12 -6.42 -11.27
C ARG A 59 6.34 -4.91 -11.34
N VAL A 60 5.61 -4.25 -12.25
CA VAL A 60 5.73 -2.82 -12.49
C VAL A 60 5.30 -2.07 -11.22
N ILE A 61 6.17 -1.16 -10.79
CA ILE A 61 5.87 -0.18 -9.74
C ILE A 61 5.72 1.17 -10.40
N LEU A 62 4.51 1.71 -10.41
CA LEU A 62 4.28 3.08 -10.88
C LEU A 62 4.37 4.05 -9.70
N SER A 63 5.29 4.99 -9.80
CA SER A 63 5.45 6.11 -8.89
C SER A 63 4.51 7.23 -9.30
N ALA A 64 3.47 7.51 -8.50
CA ALA A 64 2.54 8.60 -8.75
C ALA A 64 2.60 9.62 -7.60
N THR A 65 3.27 10.73 -7.86
CA THR A 65 3.51 11.79 -6.89
C THR A 65 2.60 13.01 -7.05
N ASP A 66 1.88 13.10 -8.16
CA ASP A 66 0.95 14.19 -8.50
C ASP A 66 -0.46 13.65 -8.81
N ASP A 67 -1.47 14.48 -8.57
CA ASP A 67 -2.88 14.08 -8.69
C ASP A 67 -3.28 13.74 -10.13
N ASP A 68 -2.62 14.31 -11.15
CA ASP A 68 -2.92 14.03 -12.55
C ASP A 68 -2.39 12.66 -12.99
N THR A 69 -1.20 12.27 -12.54
CA THR A 69 -0.65 10.93 -12.76
C THR A 69 -1.48 9.87 -12.04
N ILE A 70 -1.92 10.14 -10.79
CA ILE A 70 -2.82 9.23 -10.06
C ILE A 70 -4.15 9.11 -10.81
N ARG A 71 -4.75 10.23 -11.22
CA ARG A 71 -6.00 10.24 -12.00
C ARG A 71 -5.85 9.42 -13.28
N ARG A 72 -4.82 9.68 -14.07
CA ARG A 72 -4.57 8.96 -15.33
C ARG A 72 -4.43 7.46 -15.10
N ALA A 73 -3.62 7.04 -14.12
CA ALA A 73 -3.44 5.63 -13.79
C ALA A 73 -4.76 4.95 -13.39
N LEU A 74 -5.60 5.62 -12.61
CA LEU A 74 -6.91 5.09 -12.21
C LEU A 74 -7.89 4.98 -13.40
N HIS A 75 -7.92 5.98 -14.28
CA HIS A 75 -8.82 5.98 -15.43
C HIS A 75 -8.42 5.00 -16.53
N GLU A 76 -7.11 4.82 -16.78
CA GLU A 76 -6.57 3.88 -17.75
C GLU A 76 -6.61 2.42 -17.26
N SER A 77 -6.79 2.20 -15.96
CA SER A 77 -6.88 0.87 -15.38
C SER A 77 -8.18 0.16 -15.80
N LYS A 78 -8.05 -1.02 -16.41
CA LYS A 78 -9.19 -1.92 -16.68
C LYS A 78 -9.84 -2.43 -15.39
N ARG A 79 -8.98 -2.74 -14.40
CA ARG A 79 -9.36 -3.27 -13.09
C ARG A 79 -8.51 -2.63 -12.01
N ILE A 80 -9.11 -2.42 -10.85
CA ILE A 80 -8.44 -1.83 -9.68
C ILE A 80 -8.53 -2.84 -8.54
N VAL A 81 -7.42 -3.50 -8.24
CA VAL A 81 -7.35 -4.42 -7.10
C VAL A 81 -7.20 -3.61 -5.80
N ARG A 82 -8.05 -3.90 -4.81
CA ARG A 82 -8.04 -3.30 -3.46
C ARG A 82 -8.16 -4.39 -2.40
N GLY A 83 -7.44 -4.24 -1.30
CA GLY A 83 -7.63 -5.09 -0.12
C GLY A 83 -8.84 -4.60 0.66
N TRP A 84 -9.78 -5.49 0.96
CA TRP A 84 -10.97 -5.19 1.76
C TRP A 84 -10.80 -5.76 3.17
N ARG A 85 -10.95 -4.90 4.18
CA ARG A 85 -10.85 -5.25 5.61
C ARG A 85 -12.18 -5.11 6.33
N SER A 86 -12.94 -4.08 5.98
CA SER A 86 -14.22 -3.72 6.59
C SER A 86 -15.00 -2.80 5.64
N GLU A 87 -16.28 -2.54 5.96
CA GLU A 87 -17.11 -1.56 5.23
C GLU A 87 -16.49 -0.16 5.21
N GLU A 88 -15.76 0.23 6.26
CA GLU A 88 -15.02 1.50 6.31
C GLU A 88 -13.98 1.61 5.18
N THR A 89 -13.40 0.48 4.77
CA THR A 89 -12.45 0.46 3.64
C THR A 89 -13.13 0.86 2.33
N GLU A 90 -14.37 0.41 2.12
CA GLU A 90 -15.12 0.75 0.90
C GLU A 90 -15.51 2.23 0.90
N VAL A 91 -15.88 2.79 2.05
CA VAL A 91 -16.19 4.23 2.19
C VAL A 91 -14.95 5.09 1.90
N GLU A 92 -13.79 4.73 2.43
CA GLU A 92 -12.53 5.41 2.13
C GLU A 92 -12.18 5.31 0.63
N ASP A 93 -12.35 4.12 0.04
CA ASP A 93 -12.08 3.88 -1.37
C ASP A 93 -13.02 4.70 -2.26
N GLU A 94 -14.31 4.76 -1.95
CA GLU A 94 -15.28 5.60 -2.64
C GLU A 94 -14.85 7.07 -2.63
N ALA A 95 -14.49 7.60 -1.45
CA ALA A 95 -14.03 8.98 -1.33
C ALA A 95 -12.77 9.27 -2.17
N ILE A 96 -11.81 8.34 -2.19
CA ILE A 96 -10.60 8.44 -3.01
C ILE A 96 -10.96 8.42 -4.50
N MET A 97 -11.78 7.47 -4.95
CA MET A 97 -12.13 7.32 -6.36
C MET A 97 -12.90 8.54 -6.88
N LEU A 98 -13.85 9.04 -6.09
CA LEU A 98 -14.62 10.24 -6.42
C LEU A 98 -13.73 11.50 -6.47
N ARG A 99 -12.75 11.63 -5.56
CA ARG A 99 -11.75 12.72 -5.62
C ARG A 99 -11.00 12.74 -6.95
N TYR A 100 -10.70 11.57 -7.52
CA TYR A 100 -10.03 11.44 -8.81
C TYR A 100 -11.01 11.37 -10.00
N GLY A 101 -12.30 11.65 -9.79
CA GLY A 101 -13.32 11.71 -10.83
C GLY A 101 -13.64 10.36 -11.46
N LEU A 102 -13.35 9.25 -10.78
CA LEU A 102 -13.65 7.91 -11.24
C LEU A 102 -15.05 7.50 -10.76
N THR A 103 -16.10 7.88 -11.50
CA THR A 103 -17.50 7.63 -11.12
C THR A 103 -17.96 6.18 -11.39
N ASP A 104 -17.29 5.48 -12.31
CA ASP A 104 -17.56 4.09 -12.67
C ASP A 104 -16.77 3.07 -11.82
N TRP A 105 -16.15 3.53 -10.72
CA TRP A 105 -15.18 2.77 -9.94
C TRP A 105 -15.70 1.42 -9.45
N ARG A 106 -16.98 1.32 -9.06
CA ARG A 106 -17.60 0.08 -8.58
C ARG A 106 -17.54 -1.05 -9.61
N SER A 107 -17.56 -0.70 -10.89
CA SER A 107 -17.43 -1.68 -11.98
C SER A 107 -15.98 -2.12 -12.24
N LYS A 108 -15.01 -1.33 -11.77
CA LYS A 108 -13.57 -1.56 -11.97
C LYS A 108 -12.91 -2.23 -10.78
N VAL A 109 -13.40 -1.99 -9.56
CA VAL A 109 -12.76 -2.47 -8.34
C VAL A 109 -12.97 -3.97 -8.14
N VAL A 110 -11.88 -4.67 -7.82
CA VAL A 110 -11.88 -6.06 -7.37
C VAL A 110 -11.38 -6.06 -5.94
N TYR A 111 -12.30 -6.34 -5.01
CA TYR A 111 -12.00 -6.43 -3.59
C TYR A 111 -11.47 -7.82 -3.23
N ILE A 112 -10.31 -7.83 -2.59
CA ILE A 112 -9.70 -9.02 -2.02
C ILE A 112 -9.90 -9.00 -0.51
N HIS A 113 -10.71 -9.90 0.02
CA HIS A 113 -10.93 -10.01 1.45
C HIS A 113 -9.64 -10.49 2.13
N LYS A 114 -9.02 -9.61 2.92
CA LYS A 114 -7.80 -9.92 3.67
C LYS A 114 -7.90 -9.22 5.03
N GLY A 115 -7.82 -10.02 6.09
CA GLY A 115 -7.63 -9.50 7.45
C GLY A 115 -6.24 -8.88 7.64
N ASP A 116 -5.89 -8.57 8.88
CA ASP A 116 -4.57 -8.08 9.29
C ASP A 116 -3.41 -8.84 8.60
N PRO A 117 -2.34 -8.14 8.17
CA PRO A 117 -1.82 -6.87 8.74
C PRO A 117 -2.12 -5.56 7.97
N SER A 118 -1.85 -4.44 8.65
CA SER A 118 -1.78 -3.08 8.08
C SER A 118 -0.41 -2.43 8.30
N SER A 119 -0.07 -1.39 7.53
CA SER A 119 1.17 -0.63 7.76
C SER A 119 1.18 0.08 9.11
N ALA A 120 0.01 0.45 9.64
CA ALA A 120 -0.11 1.06 10.97
C ALA A 120 0.21 0.05 12.06
N SER A 121 -0.38 -1.15 12.01
CA SER A 121 -0.10 -2.20 13.00
C SER A 121 1.36 -2.65 12.97
N LEU A 122 2.00 -2.67 11.81
CA LEU A 122 3.45 -2.88 11.72
C LEU A 122 4.25 -1.82 12.49
N LYS A 123 3.95 -0.53 12.29
CA LYS A 123 4.63 0.55 13.01
C LYS A 123 4.42 0.47 14.51
N GLU A 124 3.21 0.12 14.95
CA GLU A 124 2.86 -0.05 16.36
C GLU A 124 3.62 -1.22 17.01
N LEU A 125 3.72 -2.36 16.34
CA LEU A 125 4.51 -3.50 16.83
C LEU A 125 5.99 -3.12 16.99
N VAL A 126 6.56 -2.45 15.99
CA VAL A 126 7.96 -2.02 16.04
C VAL A 126 8.20 -0.97 17.13
N ALA A 127 7.31 0.01 17.27
CA ALA A 127 7.37 1.01 18.33
C ALA A 127 7.26 0.39 19.73
N GLY A 128 6.45 -0.67 19.87
CA GLY A 128 6.29 -1.43 21.10
C GLY A 128 7.38 -2.47 21.39
N GLY A 129 8.43 -2.57 20.56
CA GLY A 129 9.52 -3.55 20.72
C GLY A 129 9.13 -4.99 20.38
N LYS A 130 7.99 -5.21 19.74
CA LYS A 130 7.42 -6.51 19.34
C LYS A 130 7.96 -6.96 17.98
N PHE A 131 9.28 -7.15 17.91
CA PHE A 131 9.97 -7.39 16.63
C PHE A 131 9.66 -8.77 16.04
N GLU A 132 9.50 -9.80 16.86
CA GLU A 132 9.15 -11.13 16.40
C GLU A 132 7.77 -11.13 15.74
N GLU A 133 6.77 -10.48 16.37
CA GLU A 133 5.45 -10.32 15.77
C GLU A 133 5.47 -9.45 14.51
N ALA A 134 6.30 -8.40 14.49
CA ALA A 134 6.48 -7.56 13.30
C ALA A 134 7.03 -8.36 12.10
N CYS A 135 7.95 -9.30 12.35
CA CYS A 135 8.50 -10.20 11.33
C CYS A 135 7.48 -11.23 10.81
N LEU A 136 6.39 -11.50 11.53
CA LEU A 136 5.29 -12.34 11.00
C LEU A 136 4.51 -11.65 9.89
N ILE A 137 4.55 -10.32 9.84
CA ILE A 137 3.71 -9.52 8.95
C ILE A 137 4.51 -8.74 7.89
N SER A 138 5.84 -8.70 8.02
CA SER A 138 6.76 -7.96 7.17
C SER A 138 8.11 -8.67 7.05
N LEU A 139 8.89 -8.33 6.02
CA LEU A 139 10.29 -8.76 5.91
C LEU A 139 11.13 -8.22 7.08
N PRO A 140 12.07 -9.01 7.64
CA PRO A 140 12.95 -8.57 8.72
C PRO A 140 13.73 -7.28 8.40
N GLU A 141 14.18 -7.12 7.16
CA GLU A 141 14.89 -5.91 6.71
C GLU A 141 13.99 -4.67 6.75
N VAL A 142 12.71 -4.84 6.44
CA VAL A 142 11.72 -3.75 6.49
C VAL A 142 11.37 -3.42 7.94
N VAL A 143 11.28 -4.41 8.82
CA VAL A 143 11.12 -4.21 10.27
C VAL A 143 12.28 -3.36 10.82
N GLU A 144 13.51 -3.68 10.43
CA GLU A 144 14.70 -2.92 10.81
C GLU A 144 14.68 -1.48 10.25
N MET A 145 14.25 -1.29 9.00
CA MET A 145 14.09 0.06 8.42
C MET A 145 13.07 0.90 9.19
N VAL A 146 11.93 0.31 9.58
CA VAL A 146 10.91 0.98 10.41
C VAL A 146 11.50 1.37 11.76
N ARG A 147 12.22 0.45 12.40
CA ARG A 147 12.86 0.69 13.71
C ARG A 147 13.80 1.89 13.66
N ARG A 148 14.64 1.99 12.63
CA ARG A 148 15.58 3.11 12.44
C ARG A 148 14.84 4.43 12.22
N LYS A 149 13.85 4.45 11.33
CA LYS A 149 13.05 5.66 11.06
C LYS A 149 12.29 6.17 12.28
N LEU A 150 11.72 5.27 13.08
CA LEU A 150 11.04 5.65 14.32
C LEU A 150 12.03 6.23 15.34
N ALA A 151 13.23 5.65 15.47
CA ALA A 151 14.27 6.20 16.33
C ALA A 151 14.74 7.59 15.89
N GLU A 152 14.92 7.82 14.59
CA GLU A 152 15.26 9.14 14.02
C GLU A 152 14.19 10.20 14.31
N ALA A 153 12.91 9.82 14.23
CA ALA A 153 11.79 10.73 14.49
C ALA A 153 11.71 11.17 15.96
N VAL A 154 12.16 10.34 16.90
CA VAL A 154 12.18 10.64 18.35
C VAL A 154 13.34 11.57 18.72
N VAL A 155 14.43 11.58 17.96
CA VAL A 155 15.61 12.42 18.25
C VAL A 155 15.40 13.90 17.84
N ILE A 156 14.42 14.16 16.98
CA ILE A 156 14.16 15.50 16.41
C ILE A 156 12.95 16.20 17.09
N GLY A 157 12.24 15.51 17.99
CA GLY A 157 11.10 16.03 18.75
C GLY A 157 11.44 16.31 20.21
#